data_AF-A0A060BSB8-F1
#
_entry.id   AF-A0A060BSB8-F1
#
_cell.length_a   1.000
_cell.length_b   1.000
_cell.length_c   1.000
_cell.angle_alpha   90.00
_cell.angle_beta   90.00
_cell.angle_gamma   90.00
#
_symmetry.space_group_name_H-M   'P 1'
#
loop_
_entity.id
_entity.type
_entity.pdbx_description
1 polymer ?
#
loop_
_entity_poly.entity_id
_entity_poly.type
_entity_poly.pdbx_seq_one_letter_code
_entity_poly.pdbx_strand_id
1 'polypeptide(L)' 'VEAAKSLSTRYRSVAHIIQSWNTDKGWMSERGWECPVIIDNMMNLELMFDATKLSGDSTY' A
#
# COMPACT_ATOMS: atom_id res chain seq x y z
N VAL A 1 -8.56 11.01 -5.28
CA VAL A 1 -9.21 10.14 -4.27
C VAL A 1 -9.27 8.68 -4.73
N GLU A 2 -9.81 8.34 -5.92
CA GLU A 2 -9.91 6.92 -6.37
C GLU A 2 -8.56 6.18 -6.42
N ALA A 3 -7.47 6.84 -6.81
CA ALA A 3 -6.14 6.24 -6.77
C ALA A 3 -5.71 5.87 -5.33
N ALA A 4 -6.00 6.72 -4.34
CA ALA A 4 -5.72 6.44 -2.93
C ALA A 4 -6.60 5.31 -2.39
N LYS A 5 -7.86 5.19 -2.84
CA LYS A 5 -8.71 4.02 -2.54
C LYS A 5 -8.12 2.73 -3.05
N SER A 6 -7.60 2.72 -4.27
CA SER A 6 -6.93 1.53 -4.80
C SER A 6 -5.69 1.18 -3.97
N LEU A 7 -4.87 2.18 -3.63
CA LEU A 7 -3.68 1.99 -2.79
C LEU A 7 -4.02 1.49 -1.37
N SER A 8 -5.09 2.01 -0.75
CA SER A 8 -5.49 1.63 0.61
C SER A 8 -5.87 0.14 0.73
N THR A 9 -6.34 -0.50 -0.36
CA THR A 9 -6.59 -1.96 -0.39
C THR A 9 -5.34 -2.81 -0.13
N ARG A 10 -4.15 -2.21 -0.30
CA ARG A 10 -2.86 -2.87 -0.06
C ARG A 10 -2.43 -2.79 1.40
N TYR A 11 -3.17 -2.07 2.25
CA TYR A 11 -2.93 -2.03 3.68
C TYR A 11 -3.15 -3.42 4.31
N ARG A 12 -2.28 -3.78 5.26
CA ARG A 12 -2.36 -5.01 6.04
C ARG A 12 -2.45 -4.64 7.51
N SER A 13 -3.65 -4.80 8.07
CA SER A 13 -3.99 -4.31 9.42
C SER A 13 -3.19 -4.95 10.55
N VAL A 14 -2.78 -6.22 10.41
CA VAL A 14 -2.01 -6.92 11.45
C VAL A 14 -0.58 -6.38 11.56
N ALA A 15 0.06 -6.11 10.42
CA ALA A 15 1.44 -5.64 10.37
C ALA A 15 1.56 -4.11 10.28
N HIS A 16 0.45 -3.40 10.08
CA HIS A 16 0.38 -1.95 9.90
C HIS A 16 1.27 -1.42 8.76
N ILE A 17 1.27 -2.13 7.64
CA ILE A 17 2.08 -1.81 6.44
C ILE A 17 1.21 -1.71 5.19
N ILE A 18 1.72 -0.99 4.20
CA ILE A 18 1.20 -1.03 2.83
C ILE A 18 2.06 -2.02 2.04
N GLN A 19 1.45 -3.06 1.48
CA GLN A 19 2.16 -4.05 0.67
C GLN A 19 2.56 -3.46 -0.68
N SER A 20 3.83 -3.57 -1.08
CA SER A 20 4.31 -3.00 -2.35
C SER A 20 3.90 -3.83 -3.56
N TRP A 21 4.13 -5.14 -3.54
CA TRP A 21 3.88 -6.03 -4.67
C TRP A 21 3.08 -7.26 -4.26
N ASN A 22 2.28 -7.80 -5.18
CA ASN A 22 1.66 -9.10 -4.99
C ASN A 22 2.74 -10.19 -5.11
N THR A 23 2.61 -11.26 -4.34
CA THR A 23 3.61 -12.32 -4.24
C THR A 23 3.11 -13.67 -4.76
N ASP A 24 1.98 -13.67 -5.45
CA ASP A 24 1.37 -14.88 -6.02
C ASP A 24 2.18 -15.47 -7.20
N LYS A 25 3.11 -14.69 -7.78
CA LYS A 25 3.86 -15.07 -8.98
C LYS A 25 5.30 -14.54 -8.98
N GLY A 26 6.14 -15.16 -9.81
CA GLY A 26 7.51 -14.74 -10.09
C GLY A 26 8.49 -15.01 -8.95
N TRP A 27 9.66 -14.37 -9.02
CA TRP A 27 10.79 -14.65 -8.13
C TRP A 27 10.49 -14.41 -6.64
N MET A 28 9.56 -13.51 -6.33
CA MET A 28 9.14 -13.24 -4.94
C MET A 28 8.38 -14.44 -4.36
N SER A 29 7.51 -15.06 -5.17
CA SER A 29 6.78 -16.28 -4.82
C SER A 29 7.75 -17.46 -4.62
N GLU A 30 8.70 -17.63 -5.55
CA GLU A 30 9.72 -18.69 -5.49
C GLU A 30 10.62 -18.59 -4.24
N ARG A 31 10.83 -17.38 -3.73
CA ARG A 31 11.60 -17.11 -2.50
C ARG A 31 10.74 -17.13 -1.23
N GLY A 32 9.44 -17.39 -1.33
CA GLY A 32 8.53 -17.43 -0.19
C GLY A 32 8.28 -16.07 0.46
N TRP A 33 8.33 -14.97 -0.30
CA TRP A 33 7.99 -13.65 0.24
C TRP A 33 6.48 -13.53 0.42
N GLU A 34 6.05 -13.07 1.60
CA GLU A 34 4.62 -12.98 1.92
C GLU A 34 4.05 -11.56 1.76
N CYS A 35 4.77 -10.55 2.26
CA CYS A 35 4.31 -9.16 2.23
C CYS A 35 5.48 -8.16 2.02
N PRO A 36 6.03 -8.03 0.79
CA PRO A 36 7.11 -7.10 0.50
C PRO A 36 6.71 -5.66 0.81
N VAL A 37 7.63 -4.95 1.45
CA VAL A 37 7.58 -3.49 1.63
C VAL A 37 8.89 -2.93 1.13
N ILE A 38 8.80 -1.98 0.19
CA ILE A 38 9.97 -1.25 -0.34
C ILE A 38 9.93 0.20 0.14
N ILE A 39 11.10 0.85 0.17
CA ILE A 39 11.23 2.23 0.65
C ILE A 39 10.42 3.23 -0.17
N ASP A 40 10.20 2.96 -1.45
CA ASP A 40 9.42 3.78 -2.38
C ASP A 40 7.96 3.96 -1.93
N ASN A 41 7.43 3.07 -1.09
CA ASN A 41 6.10 3.26 -0.50
C ASN A 41 6.00 4.56 0.32
N MET A 42 7.12 5.09 0.83
CA MET A 42 7.14 6.36 1.55
C MET A 42 6.68 7.51 0.65
N MET A 43 7.04 7.50 -0.64
CA MET A 43 6.58 8.52 -1.60
C MET A 43 5.09 8.39 -1.89
N ASN A 44 4.54 7.18 -1.86
CA ASN A 44 3.12 6.94 -2.07
C ASN A 44 2.23 7.48 -0.92
N LEU A 45 2.80 7.79 0.25
CA LEU A 45 2.05 8.36 1.37
C LEU A 45 1.52 9.77 1.06
N GLU A 46 2.22 10.55 0.22
CA GLU A 46 1.77 11.88 -0.19
C GLU A 46 0.38 11.82 -0.86
N LEU A 47 0.17 10.83 -1.73
CA LEU A 47 -1.13 10.58 -2.36
C LEU A 47 -2.24 10.31 -1.34
N MET A 48 -1.93 9.57 -0.28
CA MET A 48 -2.89 9.24 0.79
C MET A 48 -3.25 10.49 1.59
N PHE A 49 -2.25 11.27 2.02
CA PHE A 49 -2.47 12.52 2.74
C PHE A 49 -3.28 13.53 1.95
N ASP A 50 -3.01 13.68 0.65
CA ASP A 50 -3.77 14.60 -0.20
C ASP A 50 -5.19 14.10 -0.45
N ALA A 51 -5.41 12.79 -0.55
CA ALA A 51 -6.76 12.24 -0.61
C ALA A 51 -7.56 12.51 0.67
N THR A 52 -6.94 12.38 1.85
CA THR A 52 -7.55 12.73 3.15
C THR A 52 -7.94 14.21 3.21
N LYS A 53 -7.06 15.12 2.77
CA LYS A 53 -7.38 16.56 2.70
C LYS A 53 -8.54 16.86 1.74
N LEU A 54 -8.56 16.23 0.58
CA LEU A 54 -9.56 16.49 -0.47
C LEU A 54 -10.94 15.92 -0.13
N SER A 55 -11.00 14.77 0.51
CA SER A 55 -12.25 14.05 0.79
C SER A 55 -12.77 14.24 2.21
N GLY A 56 -11.92 14.62 3.16
CA GLY A 56 -12.22 14.62 4.59
C GLY A 56 -12.27 13.23 5.23
N ASP A 57 -11.97 12.17 4.47
CA ASP A 57 -11.97 10.79 4.92
C ASP A 57 -10.62 10.43 5.55
N SER A 58 -10.62 10.10 6.84
CA SER A 58 -9.41 9.78 7.62
C SER A 58 -8.91 8.33 7.46
N THR A 59 -9.46 7.57 6.51
CA THR A 59 -9.05 6.18 6.26
C THR A 59 -7.81 6.06 5.37
N TYR A 60 -7.37 7.14 4.69
CA TYR A 60 -6.09 7.20 3.99
C TYR A 60 -5.00 7.78 4.89
#